data_AF-A0A7Y6XZA4-F1
#
_entry.id   AF-A0A7Y6XZA4-F1
#
_cell.length_a   1.000
_cell.length_b   1.000
_cell.length_c   1.000
_cell.angle_alpha   90.00
_cell.angle_beta   90.00
_cell.angle_gamma   90.00
#
_symmetry.space_group_name_H-M   'P 1'
#
loop_
_entity.id
_entity.type
_entity.pdbx_description
1 polymer ?
#
loop_
_entity_poly.entity_id
_entity_poly.type
_entity_poly.pdbx_seq_one_letter_code
_entity_poly.pdbx_strand_id
1 'polypeptide(L)'
;MGRISVKKSALTLTLLGGLALTACDDGARQETSDTDLPPAREGVVTDRFAGMALGCIHREYPNKISHVLNSDADAQVPRALTPAFYGCFDWHSSVHGHWLLVRLIKGEP
;
A
#
# COMPACT_ATOMS: atom_id res chain seq x y z
N MET A 1 63.02 12.57 -3.31
CA MET A 1 62.57 13.84 -3.91
C MET A 1 61.33 13.54 -4.76
N GLY A 2 60.10 14.00 -4.50
CA GLY A 2 59.64 15.22 -3.87
C GLY A 2 59.10 16.17 -4.93
N ARG A 3 57.81 16.10 -5.25
CA ARG A 3 56.94 17.21 -5.70
C ARG A 3 55.48 16.76 -5.80
N ILE A 4 54.73 17.07 -4.75
CA ILE A 4 53.28 17.19 -4.77
C ILE A 4 52.96 18.49 -5.54
N SER A 5 52.03 18.44 -6.50
CA SER A 5 51.44 19.64 -7.10
C SER A 5 49.95 19.44 -7.32
N VAL A 6 49.19 19.77 -6.28
CA VAL A 6 47.74 19.98 -6.33
C VAL A 6 47.46 21.17 -7.25
N LYS A 7 46.68 20.97 -8.33
CA LYS A 7 46.11 22.08 -9.13
C LYS A 7 44.61 22.12 -8.94
N LYS A 8 44.15 23.35 -8.72
CA LYS A 8 42.86 23.77 -8.16
C LYS A 8 41.73 23.66 -9.19
N SER A 9 40.54 23.45 -8.64
CA SER A 9 39.19 23.55 -9.19
C SER A 9 39.00 24.49 -10.38
N ALA A 10 38.24 24.02 -11.37
CA ALA A 10 37.29 24.82 -12.11
C ALA A 10 36.01 23.99 -12.26
N LEU A 11 35.09 24.22 -11.31
CA LEU A 11 33.72 23.72 -11.30
C LEU A 11 32.97 24.47 -12.42
N THR A 12 32.88 23.89 -13.61
CA THR A 12 31.98 24.41 -14.65
C THR A 12 30.59 23.85 -14.39
N LEU A 13 29.80 24.62 -13.65
CA LEU A 13 28.39 24.36 -13.36
C LEU A 13 27.58 24.61 -14.64
N THR A 14 27.31 23.56 -15.42
CA THR A 14 26.35 23.65 -16.52
C THR A 14 24.93 23.71 -15.92
N LEU A 15 24.40 24.93 -15.84
CA LEU A 15 23.03 25.21 -15.44
C LEU A 15 22.08 24.84 -16.60
N LEU A 16 21.67 23.58 -16.69
CA LEU A 16 20.54 23.17 -17.52
C LEU A 16 19.76 22.06 -16.82
N GLY A 17 18.58 22.42 -16.31
CA GLY A 17 17.62 21.49 -15.75
C GLY A 17 16.45 22.27 -15.21
N GLY A 18 15.52 22.62 -16.11
CA GLY A 18 14.34 23.39 -15.78
C GLY A 18 13.58 22.76 -14.62
N LEU A 19 13.31 23.57 -13.60
CA LEU A 19 12.42 23.21 -12.50
C LEU A 19 10.99 23.24 -13.04
N ALA A 20 10.62 22.19 -13.77
CA ALA A 20 9.23 21.91 -14.06
C ALA A 20 8.62 21.35 -12.77
N LEU A 21 7.98 22.23 -11.97
CA LEU A 21 6.97 21.80 -11.00
C LEU A 21 5.77 21.25 -11.79
N THR A 22 5.91 20.06 -12.34
CA THR A 22 4.78 19.32 -12.88
C THR A 22 4.10 18.59 -11.74
N ALA A 23 2.95 19.16 -11.40
CA ALA A 23 1.76 18.52 -10.84
C ALA A 23 1.88 17.87 -9.45
N CYS A 24 0.93 18.24 -8.60
CA CYS A 24 0.37 17.29 -7.64
C CYS A 24 -0.02 16.06 -8.46
N ASP A 25 0.79 15.00 -8.37
CA ASP A 25 0.36 13.70 -8.79
C ASP A 25 -0.75 13.30 -7.80
N ASP A 26 -2.02 13.46 -8.20
CA ASP A 26 -3.16 12.72 -7.65
C ASP A 26 -2.99 11.24 -8.04
N GLY A 27 -1.82 10.70 -7.72
CA GLY A 27 -1.29 9.43 -8.15
C GLY A 27 -2.14 8.32 -7.57
N ALA A 28 -2.88 7.67 -8.46
CA ALA A 28 -3.51 6.38 -8.25
C ALA A 28 -4.56 6.33 -7.12
N ARG A 29 -5.68 7.04 -7.29
CA ARG A 29 -6.95 6.47 -6.81
C ARG A 29 -7.27 5.28 -7.72
N GLN A 30 -6.66 4.13 -7.44
CA GLN A 30 -6.95 2.90 -8.16
C GLN A 30 -8.35 2.43 -7.77
N GLU A 31 -9.32 2.82 -8.57
CA GLU A 31 -10.71 2.42 -8.51
C GLU A 31 -10.81 0.97 -9.00
N THR A 32 -10.32 0.00 -8.21
CA THR A 32 -10.44 -1.43 -8.57
C THR A 32 -10.92 -2.26 -7.38
N SER A 33 -12.22 -2.20 -7.08
CA SER A 33 -12.92 -3.39 -6.57
C SER A 33 -13.93 -3.78 -7.63
N ASP A 34 -13.42 -4.14 -8.79
CA ASP A 34 -14.18 -4.96 -9.73
C ASP A 34 -14.14 -6.39 -9.18
N THR A 35 -14.77 -6.57 -8.02
CA THR A 35 -15.07 -7.89 -7.49
C THR A 35 -16.42 -8.18 -8.10
N ASP A 36 -16.51 -9.15 -9.01
CA ASP A 36 -17.76 -9.65 -9.60
C ASP A 36 -18.60 -10.36 -8.52
N LEU A 37 -18.96 -9.60 -7.49
CA LEU A 37 -19.83 -10.03 -6.41
C LEU A 37 -21.25 -9.65 -6.79
N PRO A 38 -22.23 -10.53 -6.50
CA PRO A 38 -23.62 -10.16 -6.67
C PRO A 38 -23.93 -8.93 -5.81
N PRO A 39 -24.89 -8.09 -6.26
CA PRO A 39 -25.33 -6.96 -5.46
C PRO A 39 -25.88 -7.46 -4.11
N ALA A 40 -25.64 -6.68 -3.05
CA ALA A 40 -26.18 -6.96 -1.74
C ALA A 40 -27.71 -7.05 -1.80
N ARG A 41 -28.29 -8.06 -1.13
CA ARG A 41 -29.74 -8.24 -1.05
C ARG A 41 -30.37 -7.07 -0.29
N GLU A 42 -31.55 -6.64 -0.74
CA GLU A 42 -32.28 -5.56 -0.11
C GLU A 42 -32.61 -5.90 1.36
N GLY A 43 -32.36 -4.96 2.27
CA GLY A 43 -32.60 -5.14 3.70
C GLY A 43 -31.60 -6.05 4.44
N VAL A 44 -30.63 -6.66 3.75
CA VAL A 44 -29.64 -7.57 4.37
C VAL A 44 -28.33 -6.82 4.65
N VAL A 45 -28.20 -6.30 5.87
CA VAL A 45 -27.03 -5.50 6.28
C VAL A 45 -25.71 -6.30 6.21
N THR A 46 -25.75 -7.60 6.51
CA THR A 46 -24.56 -8.47 6.48
C THR A 46 -23.95 -8.59 5.08
N ASP A 47 -24.74 -8.49 4.01
CA ASP A 47 -24.22 -8.49 2.63
C ASP A 47 -23.36 -7.26 2.36
N ARG A 48 -23.74 -6.09 2.91
CA ARG A 48 -22.95 -4.86 2.80
C ARG A 48 -21.63 -5.00 3.55
N PHE A 49 -21.63 -5.61 4.72
CA PHE A 49 -20.42 -5.90 5.49
C PHE A 49 -19.51 -6.90 4.76
N ALA A 50 -20.06 -7.97 4.21
CA ALA A 50 -19.31 -8.92 3.40
C ALA A 50 -18.68 -8.25 2.18
N GLY A 51 -19.43 -7.41 1.46
CA GLY A 51 -18.94 -6.68 0.30
C GLY A 51 -17.77 -5.73 0.63
N MET A 52 -17.83 -5.01 1.76
CA MET A 52 -16.71 -4.16 2.20
C MET A 52 -15.44 -4.95 2.50
N ALA A 53 -15.57 -6.08 3.19
CA ALA A 53 -14.42 -6.95 3.48
C ALA A 53 -13.85 -7.56 2.19
N LEU A 54 -14.70 -8.19 1.36
CA LEU A 54 -14.29 -8.85 0.12
C LEU A 54 -13.65 -7.86 -0.88
N GLY A 55 -14.13 -6.61 -0.91
CA GLY A 55 -13.57 -5.58 -1.78
C GLY A 55 -12.14 -5.17 -1.45
N CYS A 56 -11.60 -5.54 -0.29
CA CYS A 56 -10.25 -5.16 0.13
C CYS A 56 -9.32 -6.31 0.52
N ILE A 57 -9.82 -7.48 0.96
CA ILE A 57 -8.96 -8.54 1.57
C ILE A 57 -7.80 -9.02 0.70
N HIS A 58 -7.87 -8.85 -0.63
CA HIS A 58 -6.81 -9.16 -1.58
C HIS A 58 -6.21 -7.93 -2.30
N ARG A 59 -6.69 -6.72 -1.99
CA ARG A 59 -6.17 -5.47 -2.54
C ARG A 59 -4.96 -5.01 -1.74
N GLU A 60 -3.79 -5.14 -2.32
CA GLU A 60 -2.52 -4.83 -1.65
C GLU A 60 -2.18 -3.34 -1.56
N TYR A 61 -2.66 -2.50 -2.47
CA TYR A 61 -2.33 -1.07 -2.46
C TYR A 61 -3.58 -0.20 -2.68
N PRO A 62 -3.64 1.02 -2.07
CA PRO A 62 -2.67 1.54 -1.10
C PRO A 62 -2.70 0.79 0.24
N ASN A 63 -1.54 0.67 0.91
CA ASN A 63 -1.42 0.00 2.20
C ASN A 63 -0.46 0.73 3.15
N LYS A 64 -0.90 0.92 4.39
CA LYS A 64 -0.18 1.51 5.50
C LYS A 64 0.49 0.41 6.29
N ILE A 65 1.81 0.33 6.16
CA ILE A 65 2.63 -0.60 6.93
C ILE A 65 2.90 0.00 8.32
N SER A 66 2.42 -0.69 9.36
CA SER A 66 2.82 -0.45 10.75
C SER A 66 3.59 -1.68 11.23
N HIS A 67 4.91 -1.63 11.03
CA HIS A 67 5.86 -2.69 11.37
C HIS A 67 7.08 -2.04 12.03
N VAL A 68 7.56 -2.63 13.13
CA VAL A 68 8.79 -2.17 13.79
C VAL A 68 9.98 -2.67 12.98
N LEU A 69 10.90 -1.77 12.63
CA LEU A 69 12.11 -2.11 11.87
C LEU A 69 13.31 -2.15 12.83
N ASN A 70 14.03 -3.25 12.84
CA ASN A 70 15.33 -3.38 13.53
C ASN A 70 16.50 -3.17 12.57
N SER A 71 16.26 -3.34 11.27
CA SER A 71 17.22 -3.08 10.21
C SER A 71 16.52 -2.73 8.89
N ASP A 72 17.28 -2.24 7.91
CA ASP A 72 16.75 -1.93 6.58
C ASP A 72 16.15 -3.16 5.87
N ALA A 73 16.60 -4.37 6.22
CA ALA A 73 16.06 -5.62 5.66
C ALA A 73 14.60 -5.90 6.06
N ASP A 74 14.11 -5.25 7.12
CA ASP A 74 12.72 -5.40 7.60
C ASP A 74 11.73 -4.58 6.76
N ALA A 75 12.23 -3.62 5.95
CA ALA A 75 11.40 -2.79 5.08
C ALA A 75 10.97 -3.57 3.83
N GLN A 76 9.90 -4.37 3.97
CA GLN A 76 9.38 -5.22 2.91
C GLN A 76 7.98 -4.81 2.46
N VAL A 77 7.52 -5.38 1.34
CA VAL A 77 6.17 -5.18 0.80
C VAL A 77 5.10 -5.89 1.64
N PRO A 78 3.82 -5.47 1.60
CA PRO A 78 2.76 -6.04 2.45
C PRO A 78 2.65 -7.56 2.33
N ARG A 79 2.70 -8.12 1.11
CA ARG A 79 2.62 -9.57 0.89
C ARG A 79 3.75 -10.38 1.55
N ALA A 80 4.90 -9.75 1.79
CA ALA A 80 6.03 -10.39 2.44
C ALA A 80 5.93 -10.27 3.97
N LEU A 81 5.45 -9.14 4.49
CA LEU A 81 5.28 -8.89 5.92
C LEU A 81 4.11 -9.67 6.52
N THR A 82 2.96 -9.70 5.83
CA THR A 82 1.72 -10.34 6.33
C THR A 82 1.03 -11.17 5.24
N PRO A 83 1.59 -12.31 4.82
CA PRO A 83 1.14 -13.05 3.62
C PRO A 83 -0.35 -13.45 3.59
N ALA A 84 -0.97 -13.69 4.75
CA ALA A 84 -2.41 -13.99 4.83
C ALA A 84 -3.29 -12.73 4.95
N PHE A 85 -2.69 -11.60 5.34
CA PHE A 85 -3.38 -10.37 5.72
C PHE A 85 -2.74 -9.15 5.01
N TYR A 86 -2.31 -9.33 3.77
CA TYR A 86 -1.59 -8.28 3.03
C TYR A 86 -2.53 -7.26 2.38
N GLY A 87 -3.80 -7.64 2.20
CA GLY A 87 -4.79 -6.76 1.59
C GLY A 87 -5.28 -5.67 2.53
N CYS A 88 -6.30 -4.95 2.07
CA CYS A 88 -6.90 -3.79 2.72
C CYS A 88 -5.89 -2.64 2.95
N PHE A 89 -6.37 -1.57 3.57
CA PHE A 89 -5.54 -0.40 3.82
C PHE A 89 -4.42 -0.67 4.83
N ASP A 90 -4.57 -1.65 5.72
CA ASP A 90 -3.48 -2.16 6.56
C ASP A 90 -3.77 -3.61 6.98
N TRP A 91 -2.77 -4.26 7.55
CA TRP A 91 -2.87 -5.67 7.94
C TRP A 91 -3.94 -5.93 9.01
N HIS A 92 -4.18 -4.98 9.92
CA HIS A 92 -5.21 -5.11 10.96
C HIS A 92 -6.61 -5.10 10.34
N SER A 93 -6.85 -4.22 9.38
CA SER A 93 -8.09 -4.14 8.62
C SER A 93 -8.37 -5.45 7.88
N SER A 94 -7.33 -6.06 7.32
CA SER A 94 -7.43 -7.37 6.68
C SER A 94 -7.79 -8.47 7.69
N VAL A 95 -7.21 -8.47 8.89
CA VAL A 95 -7.58 -9.41 9.97
C VAL A 95 -9.05 -9.26 10.34
N HIS A 96 -9.53 -8.03 10.54
CA HIS A 96 -10.94 -7.77 10.84
C HIS A 96 -11.87 -8.24 9.72
N GLY A 97 -11.50 -7.99 8.46
CA GLY A 97 -12.24 -8.45 7.29
C GLY A 97 -12.34 -9.98 7.24
N HIS A 98 -11.22 -10.69 7.41
CA HIS A 98 -11.21 -12.16 7.44
C HIS A 98 -12.06 -12.71 8.59
N TRP A 99 -11.91 -12.17 9.79
CA TRP A 99 -12.70 -12.58 10.95
C TRP A 99 -14.21 -12.37 10.74
N LEU A 100 -14.60 -11.18 10.25
CA LEU A 100 -15.98 -10.88 9.88
C LEU A 100 -16.53 -11.90 8.88
N LEU A 101 -15.80 -12.20 7.81
CA LEU A 101 -16.25 -13.15 6.79
C LEU A 101 -16.45 -14.56 7.37
N VAL A 102 -15.55 -15.02 8.23
CA VAL A 102 -15.70 -16.31 8.93
C VAL A 102 -16.98 -16.32 9.78
N ARG A 103 -17.24 -15.27 10.55
CA ARG A 103 -18.47 -15.20 11.38
C ARG A 103 -19.74 -15.19 10.55
N LEU A 104 -19.75 -14.45 9.45
CA LEU A 104 -20.88 -14.43 8.51
C LEU A 104 -21.13 -15.83 7.92
N ILE A 105 -20.08 -16.58 7.55
CA ILE A 105 -20.20 -17.96 7.07
C ILE A 105 -20.75 -18.90 8.16
N LYS A 106 -20.39 -18.63 9.42
CA LYS A 106 -20.89 -19.38 10.58
C LYS A 106 -22.31 -19.00 11.00
N GLY A 107 -22.90 -17.95 10.42
CA GLY A 107 -24.22 -17.44 10.78
C GLY A 107 -24.23 -16.70 12.12
N GLU A 108 -23.07 -16.22 12.57
CA GLU A 108 -22.94 -15.49 13.84
C GLU A 108 -23.00 -13.97 13.60
N PRO A 109 -23.72 -13.21 14.44
CA PRO A 109 -23.92 -11.76 14.29
C PRO A 109 -22.66 -10.97 14.63
#